data_AF-A0A947D9L9-F1
#
_entry.id   AF-A0A947D9L9-F1
#
_cell.length_a   1.000
_cell.length_b   1.000
_cell.length_c   1.000
_cell.angle_alpha   90.00
_cell.angle_beta   90.00
_cell.angle_gamma   90.00
#
_symmetry.space_group_name_H-M   'P 1'
#
loop_
_entity.id
_entity.type
_entity.pdbx_description
1 polymer ?
#
loop_
_entity_poly.entity_id
_entity_poly.type
_entity_poly.pdbx_seq_one_letter_code
_entity_poly.pdbx_strand_id
1 'polypeptide(L)'
;MRTPPSPSRRSSPAAVPGAVLAIVLAVLALGPVLPRAAEPRAVRPLEDLVRQDCGSCHGLTLKGGLGPPLLPAALDGKPAEALAEVILDGIPGTPMPPWRGLLDDGEARRIAAMLKKGLAP
;
A
#
# COMPACT_ATOMS: atom_id res chain seq x y z
N MET A 1 34.98 36.59 77.93
CA MET A 1 33.75 36.46 77.12
C MET A 1 34.18 36.36 75.66
N ARG A 2 34.22 35.14 75.09
CA ARG A 2 34.47 34.90 73.66
C ARG A 2 33.34 33.99 73.18
N THR A 3 32.46 34.50 72.33
CA THR A 3 31.39 33.73 71.70
C THR A 3 31.97 32.82 70.62
N PRO A 4 31.56 31.54 70.52
CA PRO A 4 32.00 30.67 69.42
C PRO A 4 31.34 31.08 68.09
N PRO A 5 32.00 30.85 66.94
CA PRO A 5 31.42 31.15 65.62
C PRO A 5 30.31 30.16 65.24
N SER A 6 29.28 30.68 64.58
CA SER A 6 28.17 29.89 64.02
C SER A 6 28.64 28.99 62.86
N PRO A 7 28.13 27.74 62.76
CA PRO A 7 28.47 26.87 61.63
C PRO A 7 27.74 27.31 60.35
N SER A 8 28.50 27.48 59.27
CA SER A 8 27.98 27.76 57.93
C SER A 8 27.36 26.49 57.32
N ARG A 9 26.07 26.55 57.00
CA ARG A 9 25.33 25.49 56.29
C ARG A 9 25.80 25.44 54.84
N ARG A 10 26.48 24.36 54.43
CA ARG A 10 26.59 24.00 53.00
C ARG A 10 25.29 23.33 52.56
N SER A 11 24.65 23.87 51.54
CA SER A 11 23.52 23.26 50.84
C SER A 11 24.06 22.23 49.84
N SER A 12 23.86 20.95 50.12
CA SER A 12 24.08 19.89 49.13
C SER A 12 22.96 19.92 48.07
N PRO A 13 23.27 19.77 46.77
CA PRO A 13 22.23 19.60 45.76
C PRO A 13 21.47 18.30 46.03
N ALA A 14 20.14 18.35 46.00
CA ALA A 14 19.30 17.19 46.20
C ALA A 14 19.63 16.13 45.14
N ALA A 15 20.08 14.95 45.59
CA ALA A 15 20.24 13.80 44.72
C ALA A 15 18.86 13.40 44.19
N VAL A 16 18.67 13.45 42.88
CA VAL A 16 17.43 12.99 42.25
C VAL A 16 17.36 11.47 42.46
N PRO A 17 16.33 10.94 43.13
CA PRO A 17 16.26 9.51 43.45
C PRO A 17 16.23 8.69 42.16
N GLY A 18 17.06 7.64 42.09
CA GLY A 18 17.31 6.86 40.87
C GLY A 18 16.07 6.29 40.19
N ALA A 19 14.95 6.15 40.93
CA ALA A 19 13.67 5.75 40.38
C ALA A 19 13.09 6.79 39.39
N VAL A 20 13.27 8.09 39.64
CA VAL A 20 12.80 9.15 38.73
C VAL A 20 13.61 9.14 37.44
N LEU A 21 14.92 8.92 37.53
CA LEU A 21 15.80 8.79 36.36
C LEU A 21 15.44 7.55 35.53
N ALA A 22 15.16 6.41 36.18
CA ALA A 22 14.74 5.18 35.51
C ALA A 22 13.40 5.33 34.77
N ILE A 23 12.43 6.04 35.37
CA ILE A 23 11.12 6.30 34.74
C ILE A 23 11.28 7.21 33.51
N VAL A 24 12.11 8.25 33.59
CA VAL A 24 12.38 9.14 32.45
C VAL A 24 13.04 8.39 31.30
N LEU A 25 14.01 7.52 31.59
CA LEU A 25 14.67 6.69 30.58
C LEU A 25 13.71 5.68 29.93
N ALA A 26 12.79 5.09 30.70
CA ALA A 26 11.78 4.18 30.17
C ALA A 26 10.81 4.89 29.22
N VAL A 27 10.35 6.10 29.55
CA VAL A 27 9.46 6.89 28.69
C VAL A 27 10.16 7.32 27.38
N LEU A 28 11.46 7.64 27.44
CA LEU A 28 12.25 7.97 26.25
C LEU A 28 12.47 6.77 25.30
N ALA A 29 12.43 5.54 25.82
CA ALA A 29 12.58 4.33 25.02
C ALA A 29 11.30 3.99 24.21
N LEU A 30 10.13 4.50 24.61
CA LEU A 30 8.87 4.37 23.86
C LEU A 30 8.75 5.49 22.81
N GLY A 31 9.75 5.60 21.93
CA GLY A 31 9.78 6.61 20.87
C GLY A 31 8.45 6.72 20.09
N PRO A 32 8.16 7.89 19.49
CA PRO A 32 6.85 8.15 18.89
C PRO A 32 6.53 7.15 17.78
N VAL A 33 5.37 6.48 17.90
CA VAL A 33 4.79 5.68 16.82
C VAL A 33 4.21 6.66 15.78
N LEU A 34 5.06 7.09 14.86
CA LEU A 34 4.62 7.88 13.72
C LEU A 34 3.86 6.97 12.75
N PRO A 35 2.68 7.38 12.24
CA PRO A 35 2.03 6.64 11.17
C PRO A 35 2.98 6.57 9.98
N ARG A 36 3.23 5.36 9.48
CA ARG A 36 3.96 5.14 8.24
C ARG A 36 3.18 5.85 7.13
N ALA A 37 3.77 6.89 6.54
CA ALA A 37 3.23 7.48 5.32
C ALA A 37 3.03 6.37 4.29
N ALA A 38 1.89 6.38 3.59
CA ALA A 38 1.68 5.47 2.47
C ALA A 38 2.81 5.71 1.46
N GLU A 39 3.67 4.70 1.28
CA GLU A 39 4.72 4.75 0.27
C GLU A 39 4.05 4.99 -1.09
N PRO A 40 4.62 5.85 -1.95
CA PRO A 40 4.14 5.96 -3.33
C PRO A 40 4.09 4.55 -3.92
N ARG A 41 2.90 4.08 -4.29
CA ARG A 41 2.76 2.79 -4.97
C ARG A 41 3.64 2.88 -6.21
N ALA A 42 4.70 2.07 -6.25
CA ALA A 42 5.54 1.98 -7.43
C ALA A 42 4.62 1.75 -8.63
N VAL A 43 4.67 2.65 -9.60
CA VAL A 43 3.84 2.57 -10.80
C VAL A 43 4.29 1.31 -11.53
N ARG A 44 3.52 0.22 -11.39
CA ARG A 44 3.74 -1.00 -12.17
C ARG A 44 3.22 -0.73 -13.58
N PRO A 45 3.98 -1.08 -14.63
CA PRO A 45 3.46 -1.02 -16.00
C PRO A 45 2.16 -1.82 -16.10
N LEU A 46 1.13 -1.26 -16.72
CA LEU A 46 -0.17 -1.93 -16.87
C LEU A 46 -0.04 -3.19 -17.74
N GLU A 47 0.93 -3.19 -18.65
CA GLU A 47 1.30 -4.31 -19.51
C GLU A 47 1.76 -5.52 -18.69
N ASP A 48 2.58 -5.29 -17.66
CA ASP A 48 3.04 -6.35 -16.76
C ASP A 48 1.88 -6.94 -15.95
N LEU A 49 0.97 -6.09 -15.47
CA LEU A 49 -0.24 -6.55 -14.79
C LEU A 49 -1.10 -7.41 -15.72
N VAL A 50 -1.34 -6.96 -16.96
CA VAL A 50 -2.13 -7.74 -17.93
C VAL A 50 -1.45 -9.07 -18.24
N ARG A 51 -0.13 -9.08 -18.44
CA ARG A 51 0.61 -10.29 -18.78
C ARG A 51 0.65 -11.30 -17.63
N GLN A 52 0.99 -10.84 -16.42
CA GLN A 52 1.27 -11.72 -15.29
C GLN A 52 -0.01 -12.09 -14.54
N ASP A 53 -0.85 -11.09 -14.24
CA ASP A 53 -2.03 -11.28 -13.42
C ASP A 53 -3.22 -11.75 -14.27
N CYS A 54 -3.59 -11.02 -15.32
CA CYS A 54 -4.71 -11.43 -16.19
C CYS A 54 -4.35 -12.68 -17.03
N GLY A 55 -3.12 -12.74 -17.54
CA GLY A 55 -2.62 -13.86 -18.32
C GLY A 55 -2.54 -15.18 -17.56
N SER A 56 -2.56 -15.16 -16.23
CA SER A 56 -2.61 -16.39 -15.40
C SER A 56 -3.86 -17.24 -15.68
N CYS A 57 -5.00 -16.59 -15.96
CA CYS A 57 -6.26 -17.26 -16.30
C CYS A 57 -6.56 -17.20 -17.80
N HIS A 58 -6.28 -16.06 -18.44
CA HIS A 58 -6.60 -15.81 -19.85
C HIS A 58 -5.48 -16.26 -20.82
N GLY A 59 -4.42 -16.87 -20.29
CA GLY A 59 -3.22 -17.27 -21.01
C GLY A 59 -2.24 -16.12 -21.18
N LEU A 60 -0.92 -16.41 -21.14
CA LEU A 60 0.14 -15.41 -21.32
C LEU A 60 0.15 -14.73 -22.70
N THR A 61 -0.63 -15.24 -23.65
CA THR A 61 -0.85 -14.65 -24.98
C THR A 61 -2.29 -14.16 -25.18
N LEU A 62 -3.08 -14.14 -24.09
CA LEU A 62 -4.47 -13.70 -24.05
C LEU A 62 -5.44 -14.46 -24.97
N LYS A 63 -5.00 -15.61 -25.50
CA LYS A 63 -5.78 -16.52 -26.36
C LYS A 63 -6.82 -17.35 -25.58
N GLY A 64 -6.88 -17.21 -24.26
CA GLY A 64 -7.74 -17.98 -23.38
C GLY A 64 -7.00 -19.14 -22.71
N GLY A 65 -7.68 -19.75 -21.74
CA GLY A 65 -7.18 -20.85 -20.93
C GLY A 65 -8.29 -21.31 -19.99
N LEU A 66 -8.16 -20.98 -18.71
CA LEU A 66 -9.26 -21.10 -17.75
C LEU A 66 -10.31 -20.02 -17.97
N GLY A 67 -9.87 -18.80 -18.32
CA GLY A 67 -10.72 -17.69 -18.74
C GLY A 67 -10.86 -17.63 -20.27
N PRO A 68 -11.87 -16.87 -20.76
CA PRO A 68 -12.06 -16.64 -22.20
C PRO A 68 -10.89 -15.84 -22.82
N PRO A 69 -10.72 -15.86 -24.15
CA PRO A 69 -9.75 -14.98 -24.82
C PRO A 69 -10.04 -13.49 -24.56
N LEU A 70 -8.98 -12.69 -24.42
CA LEU A 70 -9.04 -11.22 -24.30
C LEU A 70 -8.50 -10.53 -25.56
N LEU A 71 -8.60 -11.20 -26.71
CA LEU A 71 -8.20 -10.67 -28.01
C LEU A 71 -9.28 -9.73 -28.61
N PRO A 72 -8.91 -8.81 -29.52
CA PRO A 72 -9.85 -7.88 -30.15
C PRO A 72 -11.13 -8.54 -30.67
N ALA A 73 -11.01 -9.67 -31.36
CA ALA A 73 -12.15 -10.40 -31.91
C ALA A 73 -13.11 -10.93 -30.83
N ALA A 74 -12.60 -11.35 -29.67
CA ALA A 74 -13.43 -11.82 -28.56
C ALA A 74 -14.10 -10.66 -27.79
N LEU A 75 -13.52 -9.47 -27.90
CA LEU A 75 -13.99 -8.23 -27.27
C LEU A 75 -14.79 -7.35 -28.24
N ASP A 76 -15.12 -7.86 -29.42
CA ASP A 76 -15.90 -7.14 -30.41
C ASP A 76 -17.31 -6.83 -29.88
N GLY A 77 -17.85 -5.68 -30.26
CA GLY A 77 -19.15 -5.19 -29.77
C GLY A 77 -19.21 -4.81 -28.28
N LYS A 78 -18.18 -5.10 -27.47
CA LYS A 78 -18.14 -4.71 -26.05
C LYS A 78 -17.56 -3.29 -25.88
N PRO A 79 -18.28 -2.32 -25.30
CA PRO A 79 -17.72 -0.97 -25.10
C PRO A 79 -16.56 -1.01 -24.09
N ALA A 80 -15.59 -0.11 -24.24
CA ALA A 80 -14.39 -0.10 -23.40
C ALA A 80 -14.74 0.21 -21.93
N GLU A 81 -15.78 1.02 -21.72
CA GLU A 81 -16.31 1.40 -20.41
C GLU A 81 -16.88 0.18 -19.68
N ALA A 82 -17.69 -0.64 -20.36
CA ALA A 82 -18.22 -1.87 -19.75
C ALA A 82 -17.10 -2.88 -19.45
N LEU A 83 -16.07 -2.97 -20.30
CA LEU A 83 -14.91 -3.80 -20.01
C LEU A 83 -14.12 -3.28 -18.80
N ALA A 84 -14.01 -1.95 -18.64
CA ALA A 84 -13.38 -1.35 -17.47
C ALA A 84 -14.16 -1.64 -16.18
N GLU A 85 -15.50 -1.61 -16.23
CA GLU A 85 -16.34 -2.03 -15.10
C GLU A 85 -16.11 -3.49 -14.73
N VAL A 86 -16.08 -4.40 -15.73
CA VAL A 86 -15.76 -5.82 -15.49
C VAL A 86 -14.35 -5.99 -14.90
N ILE A 87 -13.37 -5.20 -15.33
CA ILE A 87 -12.02 -5.23 -14.74
C ILE A 87 -12.08 -4.76 -13.29
N LEU A 88 -12.79 -3.68 -12.98
CA LEU A 88 -12.84 -3.13 -11.63
C LEU A 88 -13.60 -4.05 -10.67
N ASP A 89 -14.76 -4.55 -11.09
CA ASP A 89 -15.71 -5.27 -10.25
C ASP A 89 -15.59 -6.79 -10.32
N GLY A 90 -14.80 -7.30 -11.28
CA GLY A 90 -14.71 -8.72 -11.56
C GLY A 90 -16.03 -9.25 -12.11
N ILE A 91 -16.22 -10.57 -12.05
CA ILE A 91 -17.48 -11.21 -12.44
C ILE A 91 -17.97 -12.07 -11.26
N PRO A 92 -19.05 -11.65 -10.56
CA PRO A 92 -19.57 -12.39 -9.40
C PRO A 92 -19.87 -13.85 -9.72
N GLY A 93 -19.49 -14.74 -8.79
CA GLY A 93 -19.67 -16.18 -8.96
C GLY A 93 -18.68 -16.84 -9.92
N THR A 94 -17.66 -16.13 -10.40
CA THR A 94 -16.58 -16.69 -11.21
C THR A 94 -15.22 -16.46 -10.56
N PRO A 95 -14.15 -17.14 -11.04
CA PRO A 95 -12.79 -16.87 -10.59
C PRO A 95 -12.23 -15.51 -11.00
N MET A 96 -12.91 -14.73 -11.85
CA MET A 96 -12.43 -13.40 -12.28
C MET A 96 -12.58 -12.40 -11.14
N PRO A 97 -11.48 -11.96 -10.49
CA PRO A 97 -11.54 -11.16 -9.28
C PRO A 97 -11.79 -9.66 -9.59
N PRO A 98 -12.31 -8.89 -8.60
CA PRO A 98 -12.33 -7.44 -8.68
C PRO A 98 -10.91 -6.86 -8.53
N TRP A 99 -10.64 -5.75 -9.22
CA TRP A 99 -9.36 -5.04 -9.18
C TRP A 99 -9.45 -3.63 -8.55
N ARG A 100 -10.63 -3.21 -8.07
CA ARG A 100 -10.77 -1.96 -7.29
C ARG A 100 -9.79 -1.92 -6.11
N GLY A 101 -9.24 -0.73 -5.86
CA GLY A 101 -8.24 -0.50 -4.81
C GLY A 101 -6.80 -0.82 -5.24
N LEU A 102 -6.63 -1.66 -6.26
CA LEU A 102 -5.35 -1.80 -6.97
C LEU A 102 -5.29 -0.90 -8.21
N LEU A 103 -6.36 -0.88 -9.00
CA LEU A 103 -6.54 -0.06 -10.19
C LEU A 103 -7.50 1.11 -9.93
N ASP A 104 -7.19 2.25 -10.52
CA ASP A 104 -8.15 3.34 -10.69
C ASP A 104 -8.98 3.20 -11.99
N ASP A 105 -10.04 4.00 -12.11
CA ASP A 105 -10.93 3.98 -13.28
C ASP A 105 -10.21 4.31 -14.61
N GLY A 106 -9.18 5.15 -14.56
CA GLY A 106 -8.39 5.53 -15.73
C GLY A 106 -7.48 4.39 -16.20
N GLU A 107 -6.85 3.68 -15.27
CA GLU A 107 -6.05 2.48 -15.53
C GLU A 107 -6.90 1.36 -16.11
N ALA A 108 -8.07 1.09 -15.53
CA ALA A 108 -8.99 0.08 -16.06
C ALA A 108 -9.45 0.41 -17.49
N ARG A 109 -9.79 1.67 -17.78
CA ARG A 109 -10.12 2.13 -19.15
C ARG A 109 -8.95 1.98 -20.11
N ARG A 110 -7.72 2.28 -19.68
CA ARG A 110 -6.52 2.09 -20.50
C ARG A 110 -6.29 0.61 -20.81
N ILE A 111 -6.42 -0.28 -19.83
CA ILE A 111 -6.33 -1.73 -20.03
C ILE A 111 -7.37 -2.20 -21.05
N ALA A 112 -8.65 -1.83 -20.85
CA ALA A 112 -9.72 -2.19 -21.77
C ALA A 112 -9.43 -1.71 -23.21
N ALA A 113 -8.94 -0.47 -23.36
CA ALA A 113 -8.58 0.08 -24.66
C ALA A 113 -7.39 -0.66 -25.30
N MET A 114 -6.36 -1.01 -24.53
CA MET A 114 -5.21 -1.79 -25.02
C MET A 114 -5.65 -3.17 -25.53
N LEU A 115 -6.47 -3.88 -24.76
CA LEU A 115 -6.99 -5.20 -25.12
C LEU A 115 -7.82 -5.14 -26.41
N LYS A 116 -8.73 -4.17 -26.52
CA LYS A 116 -9.54 -3.99 -27.74
C LYS A 116 -8.70 -3.66 -28.98
N LYS A 117 -7.56 -2.98 -28.81
CA LYS A 117 -6.62 -2.66 -29.90
C LYS A 117 -5.61 -3.78 -30.17
N GLY A 118 -5.56 -4.82 -29.34
CA GLY A 118 -4.56 -5.88 -29.44
C GLY A 118 -3.14 -5.38 -29.14
N LEU A 119 -3.02 -4.35 -28.29
CA LEU A 119 -1.74 -3.74 -27.90
C LEU A 119 -1.22 -4.27 -26.55
N ALA A 120 -2.01 -5.10 -25.87
CA ALA A 120 -1.55 -5.82 -24.69
C ALA A 120 -0.54 -6.92 -25.11
N PRO A 121 0.52 -7.15 -24.32
CA PRO A 121 1.63 -8.04 -24.67
C PRO A 121 1.26 -9.52 -24.82
#